data_AF-A0A968YJN3-F1
#
_entry.id   AF-A0A968YJN3-F1
#
_cell.length_a   1.000
_cell.length_b   1.000
_cell.length_c   1.000
_cell.angle_alpha   90.00
_cell.angle_beta   90.00
_cell.angle_gamma   90.00
#
_symmetry.space_group_name_H-M   'P 1'
#
loop_
_entity.id
_entity.type
_entity.pdbx_description
1 polymer ?
#
loop_
_entity_poly.entity_id
_entity_poly.type
_entity_poly.pdbx_seq_one_letter_code
_entity_poly.pdbx_strand_id
1 'polypeptide(L)' 'MKIDMAKIEVWTGREFLVLDFRQAPTEESLGAVIREYVEAMGLRLVYWCKEGG' A
#
# COMPACT_ATOMS: atom_id res chain seq x y z
N MET A 1 14.42 9.71 -10.69
CA MET A 1 13.19 8.89 -10.79
C MET A 1 12.30 9.28 -9.62
N LYS A 2 11.01 9.58 -9.86
CA LYS A 2 10.06 9.84 -8.77
C LYS A 2 9.55 8.49 -8.28
N ILE A 3 9.87 8.10 -7.05
CA ILE A 3 9.34 6.89 -6.43
C ILE A 3 8.04 7.31 -5.74
N ASP A 4 6.96 6.59 -6.00
CA ASP A 4 5.73 6.78 -5.24
C ASP A 4 5.88 6.07 -3.90
N MET A 5 5.58 6.80 -2.83
CA MET A 5 5.62 6.30 -1.47
C MET A 5 4.22 6.37 -0.87
N ALA A 6 3.85 5.37 -0.08
CA ALA A 6 2.61 5.35 0.66
C ALA A 6 2.78 4.65 1.99
N LYS A 7 2.01 5.09 2.99
CA LYS A 7 1.78 4.30 4.21
C LYS A 7 0.49 3.55 4.07
N ILE A 8 0.53 2.26 4.37
CA ILE A 8 -0.62 1.37 4.29
C ILE A 8 -0.88 0.78 5.66
N GLU A 9 -2.12 0.85 6.13
CA GLU A 9 -2.59 0.16 7.32
C GLU A 9 -3.33 -1.10 6.89
N VAL A 10 -2.94 -2.23 7.47
CA VAL A 10 -3.46 -3.55 7.12
C VAL A 10 -3.88 -4.32 8.37
N TRP A 11 -4.90 -5.17 8.22
CA TRP A 11 -5.34 -6.11 9.23
C TRP A 11 -4.86 -7.52 8.87
N THR A 12 -4.16 -8.17 9.80
CA THR A 12 -3.58 -9.52 9.61
C THR A 12 -4.52 -10.67 9.98
N GLY A 13 -5.72 -10.36 10.46
CA GLY A 13 -6.56 -11.34 11.17
C GLY A 13 -6.31 -11.36 12.69
N ARG A 14 -5.23 -10.74 13.17
CA ARG A 14 -4.86 -10.72 14.59
C ARG A 14 -4.56 -9.32 15.12
N GLU A 15 -3.89 -8.50 14.31
CA GLU A 15 -3.47 -7.15 14.70
C GLU A 15 -3.49 -6.21 13.49
N PHE A 16 -3.45 -4.91 13.79
CA PHE A 16 -3.25 -3.86 12.80
C PHE A 16 -1.77 -3.56 12.66
N LEU A 17 -1.29 -3.50 11.42
CA LEU A 17 0.10 -3.16 11.09
C LEU A 17 0.12 -1.99 10.12
N VAL A 18 1.14 -1.13 10.26
CA VAL A 18 1.45 -0.07 9.29
C VAL A 18 2.70 -0.46 8.54
N LEU A 19 2.63 -0.45 7.21
CA LEU A 19 3.74 -0.79 6.32
C LEU A 19 4.07 0.42 5.43
N ASP A 20 5.36 0.59 5.15
CA ASP A 20 5.82 1.52 4.12
C ASP A 20 5.79 0.83 2.76
N PHE A 21 5.03 1.38 1.82
CA PHE A 21 4.94 0.93 0.45
C PHE A 21 5.74 1.85 -0.47
N ARG A 22 6.56 1.27 -1.33
CA ARG A 22 7.40 2.00 -2.29
C ARG A 22 7.29 1.36 -3.65
N GLN A 23 7.05 2.17 -4.67
CA GLN A 23 6.92 1.67 -6.03
C GLN A 23 7.59 2.61 -7.02
N ALA A 24 8.18 2.03 -8.07
CA ALA A 24 8.50 2.78 -9.27
C ALA A 24 7.20 3.32 -9.90
N PRO A 25 7.23 4.50 -10.54
CA PRO A 25 6.03 5.07 -11.13
C PRO A 25 5.57 4.16 -12.28
N THR A 26 4.29 3.78 -12.25
CA THR A 26 3.62 2.97 -13.28
C THR A 26 2.44 3.75 -13.87
N GLU A 27 1.88 3.24 -14.98
CA GLU A 27 0.63 3.80 -15.56
C GLU A 27 -0.59 3.49 -14.70
N GLU A 28 -0.50 2.47 -13.86
CA GLU A 28 -1.55 2.07 -12.91
C GLU A 28 -1.63 3.03 -11.72
N SER A 29 -2.86 3.23 -11.21
CA SER A 29 -3.04 4.04 -10.02
C SER A 29 -2.40 3.38 -8.79
N LEU A 30 -1.68 4.17 -7.99
CA LEU A 30 -1.04 3.71 -6.75
C LEU A 30 -1.99 2.91 -5.83
N GLY A 31 -3.26 3.32 -5.76
CA GLY A 31 -4.26 2.64 -4.95
C GLY A 31 -4.67 1.26 -5.48
N ALA A 32 -4.61 1.02 -6.79
CA ALA A 32 -4.87 -0.30 -7.37
C ALA A 32 -3.72 -1.26 -7.00
N VAL A 33 -2.48 -0.81 -7.21
CA VAL A 33 -1.29 -1.62 -6.90
C VAL A 33 -1.20 -1.95 -5.42
N ILE A 34 -1.51 -0.99 -4.53
CA ILE A 34 -1.54 -1.24 -3.08
C ILE A 34 -2.58 -2.33 -2.72
N ARG A 35 -3.76 -2.31 -3.33
CA ARG A 35 -4.80 -3.31 -3.06
C ARG A 35 -4.36 -4.70 -3.49
N GLU A 36 -3.83 -4.82 -4.70
CA GLU A 36 -3.33 -6.10 -5.23
C GLU A 36 -2.17 -6.64 -4.40
N TYR A 37 -1.24 -5.77 -3.99
CA TYR A 37 -0.13 -6.14 -3.11
C TYR A 37 -0.61 -6.68 -1.77
N VAL A 38 -1.59 -6.01 -1.13
CA VAL A 38 -2.13 -6.42 0.17
C VAL A 38 -2.93 -7.73 0.06
N GLU A 39 -3.72 -7.89 -1.00
CA GLU A 39 -4.47 -9.12 -1.28
C GLU A 39 -3.55 -10.31 -1.55
N ALA A 40 -2.47 -10.10 -2.33
CA ALA A 40 -1.46 -11.13 -2.59
C ALA A 40 -0.73 -11.62 -1.33
N MET A 41 -0.65 -10.78 -0.28
CA MET A 41 -0.12 -11.16 1.03
C MET A 41 -1.15 -11.85 1.94
N GLY A 42 -2.41 -11.98 1.50
CA GLY A 42 -3.50 -12.50 2.32
C GLY A 42 -3.90 -11.57 3.47
N LEU A 43 -3.62 -10.27 3.34
CA LEU A 43 -3.95 -9.25 4.33
C LEU A 43 -5.18 -8.46 3.89
N ARG A 44 -5.81 -7.75 4.83
CA ARG A 44 -6.93 -6.84 4.52
C ARG A 44 -6.46 -5.39 4.59
N LEU A 45 -6.60 -4.65 3.50
CA LEU A 45 -6.33 -3.21 3.48
C LEU A 45 -7.39 -2.47 4.31
N VAL A 46 -6.93 -1.64 5.25
CA VAL A 46 -7.78 -0.82 6.12
C VAL A 46 -7.77 0.62 5.63
N TYR A 47 -6.57 1.18 5.46
CA TYR A 47 -6.35 2.54 5.03
C TYR A 47 -5.03 2.66 4.26
N TRP A 48 -4.92 3.67 3.40
CA TRP A 48 -3.62 4.07 2.86
C TRP A 48 -3.60 5.57 2.58
N CYS A 49 -2.40 6.15 2.65
CA CYS A 49 -2.15 7.51 2.22
C CYS A 49 -0.85 7.59 1.44
N LYS A 50 -0.82 8.42 0.40
CA LYS A 50 0.40 8.74 -0.33
C LYS A 50 1.28 9.63 0.54
N GLU A 51 2.55 9.27 0.69
CA GLU A 51 3.56 10.15 1.28
C GLU A 51 4.18 11.03 0.19
N GLY A 52 4.14 12.35 0.39
CA GLY A 52 4.67 13.34 -0.54
C GLY A 52 3.61 13.90 -1.50
N GLY A 53 3.02 15.04 -1.11
CA GLY A 53 2.27 15.97 -1.96
C GLY A 53 3.07 17.24 -2.15
#